data_AF-A0A960W9W9-F1
#
_entry.id   AF-A0A960W9W9-F1
#
_cell.length_a   1.000
_cell.length_b   1.000
_cell.length_c   1.000
_cell.angle_alpha   90.00
_cell.angle_beta   90.00
_cell.angle_gamma   90.00
#
_symmetry.space_group_name_H-M   'P 1'
#
loop_
_entity.id
_entity.type
_entity.pdbx_description
1 polymer ?
#
loop_
_entity_poly.entity_id
_entity_poly.type
_entity_poly.pdbx_seq_one_letter_code
_entity_poly.pdbx_strand_id
1 'polypeptide(L)'
;MFGIRVGVWWVLLYCALPIMANENLERTFFPQKYVRAVPAHNGIIDHISNETADKSVFLIRDIHAHYEAQKNCVAIINALEQSYGSMPCYVEGYEGNMDFSPFGVFRDAQSKKKVGDYYLKNGKISGEEYSAIVSSSVPNIFGLENRELYESNRKVFKEIISSNQVILQELEGVRYSIVTQNTETEKILAEFDRFLHETHDPCTFLALCNIQHPALEINSDAYPELARYMQAQEIRKNIDSKVFEEEHREILQLIENRLPDALKTAFGAIKVHYTMKQIAQDRFEGVVISLLQGMNFTS
;
A
#
# COMPACT_ATOMS: atom_id res chain seq x y z
N MET A 1 -32.64 26.00 -9.81
CA MET A 1 -32.26 24.58 -9.69
C MET A 1 -30.93 24.42 -10.42
N PHE A 2 -29.82 24.77 -9.77
CA PHE A 2 -28.46 24.66 -10.34
C PHE A 2 -27.75 23.55 -9.58
N GLY A 3 -27.76 22.34 -10.14
CA GLY A 3 -26.99 21.21 -9.62
C GLY A 3 -25.54 21.36 -10.05
N ILE A 4 -24.67 21.75 -9.10
CA ILE A 4 -23.23 21.71 -9.28
C ILE A 4 -22.83 20.23 -9.29
N ARG A 5 -22.43 19.70 -10.46
CA ARG A 5 -21.76 18.41 -10.56
C ARG A 5 -20.29 18.59 -10.19
N VAL A 6 -19.94 18.24 -8.95
CA VAL A 6 -18.55 18.15 -8.50
C VAL A 6 -18.00 16.81 -8.94
N GLY A 7 -17.22 16.77 -10.02
CA GLY A 7 -16.37 15.63 -10.34
C GLY A 7 -14.99 15.87 -9.73
N VAL A 8 -14.66 15.12 -8.68
CA VAL A 8 -13.31 15.05 -8.10
C VAL A 8 -12.60 13.87 -8.77
N TRP A 9 -11.35 14.05 -9.21
CA TRP A 9 -10.59 13.07 -9.99
C TRP A 9 -9.22 12.80 -9.34
N TRP A 10 -8.47 11.78 -9.75
CA TRP A 10 -7.27 11.26 -9.04
C TRP A 10 -6.17 10.84 -10.05
N VAL A 11 -4.88 11.05 -9.74
CA VAL A 11 -3.73 10.50 -10.51
C VAL A 11 -2.75 9.88 -9.51
N LEU A 12 -2.52 8.56 -9.53
CA LEU A 12 -1.68 7.89 -8.52
C LEU A 12 -0.18 7.83 -8.92
N LEU A 13 0.67 8.34 -8.04
CA LEU A 13 2.13 8.40 -8.10
C LEU A 13 2.72 7.63 -6.92
N TYR A 14 3.80 6.87 -7.12
CA TYR A 14 4.45 6.09 -6.06
C TYR A 14 5.94 6.46 -5.92
N CYS A 15 6.37 6.91 -4.74
CA CYS A 15 7.79 7.22 -4.47
C CYS A 15 8.57 5.92 -4.21
N ALA A 16 9.37 5.44 -5.18
CA ALA A 16 10.17 4.20 -5.07
C ALA A 16 11.67 4.49 -4.78
N LEU A 17 12.42 3.49 -4.33
CA LEU A 17 13.90 3.51 -4.26
C LEU A 17 14.51 3.55 -5.69
N PRO A 18 15.72 4.09 -5.90
CA PRO A 18 16.25 4.34 -7.24
C PRO A 18 16.42 3.03 -8.04
N ILE A 19 15.53 2.83 -9.01
CA ILE A 19 15.67 1.85 -10.08
C ILE A 19 16.40 2.57 -11.22
N MET A 20 17.43 1.95 -11.80
CA MET A 20 18.11 2.51 -12.98
C MET A 20 17.10 2.62 -14.13
N ALA A 21 16.63 3.84 -14.39
CA ALA A 21 15.65 4.14 -15.43
C ALA A 21 16.32 4.16 -16.81
N ASN A 22 15.72 3.45 -17.76
CA ASN A 22 16.06 3.55 -19.17
C ASN A 22 15.16 4.64 -19.79
N GLU A 23 15.75 5.78 -20.17
CA GLU A 23 15.11 7.05 -20.58
C GLU A 23 14.11 6.96 -21.76
N ASN A 24 14.04 5.80 -22.43
CA ASN A 24 13.16 5.59 -23.58
C ASN A 24 11.75 5.07 -23.21
N LEU A 25 11.55 4.59 -21.99
CA LEU A 25 10.29 3.98 -21.53
C LEU A 25 9.20 5.01 -21.17
N GLU A 26 9.60 6.20 -20.73
CA GLU A 26 8.67 7.25 -20.26
C GLU A 26 7.97 8.00 -21.40
N ARG A 27 8.51 7.93 -22.62
CA ARG A 27 8.12 8.85 -23.71
C ARG A 27 6.79 8.53 -24.37
N THR A 28 6.15 7.41 -24.00
CA THR A 28 5.29 6.72 -24.97
C THR A 28 3.90 6.33 -24.46
N PHE A 29 3.56 6.46 -23.16
CA PHE A 29 2.28 5.94 -22.61
C PHE A 29 1.31 6.87 -21.95
N PHE A 30 1.75 8.07 -21.70
CA PHE A 30 1.03 8.98 -20.86
C PHE A 30 1.13 10.32 -21.58
N PRO A 31 0.10 11.18 -21.51
CA PRO A 31 0.11 12.46 -22.18
C PRO A 31 1.43 13.17 -21.85
N GLN A 32 2.21 13.56 -22.88
CA GLN A 32 3.58 14.06 -22.71
C GLN A 32 3.69 15.20 -21.68
N LYS A 33 2.58 15.91 -21.41
CA LYS A 33 2.50 16.89 -20.35
C LYS A 33 2.80 16.30 -18.96
N TYR A 34 2.16 15.20 -18.55
CA TYR A 34 2.21 14.71 -17.17
C TYR A 34 3.47 13.88 -16.88
N VAL A 35 3.99 13.15 -17.86
CA VAL A 35 5.21 12.34 -17.67
C VAL A 35 6.46 13.17 -17.52
N ARG A 36 6.56 14.26 -18.30
CA ARG A 36 7.72 15.15 -18.21
C ARG A 36 7.83 15.81 -16.83
N ALA A 37 6.74 15.86 -16.08
CA ALA A 37 6.68 16.49 -14.78
C ALA A 37 7.06 15.56 -13.61
N VAL A 38 7.23 14.25 -13.82
CA VAL A 38 7.57 13.29 -12.76
C VAL A 38 8.84 12.54 -13.17
N PRO A 39 10.00 12.81 -12.57
CA PRO A 39 11.23 12.14 -12.97
C PRO A 39 11.19 10.65 -12.61
N ALA A 40 11.48 9.77 -13.58
CA ALA A 40 11.52 8.30 -13.43
C ALA A 40 12.21 7.77 -12.17
N HIS A 41 13.29 8.45 -11.78
CA HIS A 41 14.15 8.04 -10.67
C HIS A 41 13.60 8.46 -9.30
N ASN A 42 12.60 9.34 -9.26
CA ASN A 42 11.93 9.76 -8.04
C ASN A 42 10.62 9.01 -7.81
N GLY A 43 9.98 8.48 -8.84
CA GLY A 43 8.76 7.68 -8.65
C GLY A 43 8.22 7.06 -9.92
N ILE A 44 7.24 6.19 -9.74
CA ILE A 44 6.56 5.48 -10.81
C ILE A 44 5.11 6.00 -10.88
N ILE A 45 4.66 6.33 -12.09
CA ILE A 45 3.26 6.60 -12.37
C ILE A 45 2.53 5.26 -12.42
N ASP A 46 1.63 5.04 -11.47
CA ASP A 46 0.88 3.77 -11.37
C ASP A 46 -0.39 3.79 -12.23
N HIS A 47 -1.08 4.94 -12.28
CA HIS A 47 -2.37 5.05 -12.95
C HIS A 47 -2.63 6.48 -13.46
N ILE A 48 -3.18 6.59 -14.68
CA ILE A 48 -3.77 7.83 -15.22
C ILE A 48 -5.18 7.54 -15.69
N SER A 49 -6.17 8.28 -15.18
CA SER A 49 -7.56 8.21 -15.63
C SER A 49 -7.99 9.48 -16.38
N ASN A 50 -8.67 9.31 -17.51
CA ASN A 50 -9.41 10.34 -18.27
C ASN A 50 -8.64 11.62 -18.67
N GLU A 51 -8.05 11.60 -19.86
CA GLU A 51 -7.10 12.63 -20.36
C GLU A 51 -7.73 13.97 -20.77
N THR A 52 -9.05 14.03 -20.91
CA THR A 52 -9.79 15.18 -21.47
C THR A 52 -10.43 16.08 -20.41
N ALA A 53 -10.18 15.83 -19.13
CA ALA A 53 -10.74 16.63 -18.03
C ALA A 53 -10.09 18.02 -17.88
N ASP A 54 -10.90 18.99 -17.46
CA ASP A 54 -10.48 20.39 -17.25
C ASP A 54 -9.63 20.60 -15.98
N LYS A 55 -9.57 19.62 -15.09
CA LYS A 55 -8.83 19.68 -13.82
C LYS A 55 -8.01 18.40 -13.61
N SER A 56 -6.83 18.56 -13.03
CA SER A 56 -5.92 17.47 -12.67
C SER A 56 -5.76 17.39 -11.16
N VAL A 57 -5.63 16.18 -10.64
CA VAL A 57 -5.32 15.91 -9.23
C VAL A 57 -4.21 14.89 -9.21
N PHE A 58 -3.15 15.14 -8.44
CA PHE A 58 -2.03 14.23 -8.26
C PHE A 58 -2.06 13.66 -6.85
N LEU A 59 -2.27 12.36 -6.75
CA LEU A 59 -2.22 11.54 -5.56
C LEU A 59 -0.83 10.90 -5.48
N ILE A 60 -0.03 11.27 -4.48
CA ILE A 60 1.30 10.73 -4.27
C ILE A 60 1.24 9.76 -3.08
N ARG A 61 1.69 8.52 -3.27
CA ARG A 61 1.83 7.50 -2.23
C ARG A 61 3.29 7.36 -1.84
N ASP A 62 3.53 7.33 -0.55
CA ASP A 62 4.85 7.19 0.04
C ASP A 62 4.94 5.97 0.96
N ILE A 63 6.16 5.70 1.42
CA ILE A 63 6.41 4.88 2.59
C ILE A 63 6.85 5.83 3.71
N HIS A 64 6.04 5.89 4.78
CA HIS A 64 6.21 6.87 5.83
C HIS A 64 7.58 6.78 6.53
N ALA A 65 8.08 7.94 6.94
CA ALA A 65 9.33 8.10 7.69
C ALA A 65 10.59 7.55 6.98
N HIS A 66 10.51 7.17 5.71
CA HIS A 66 11.67 6.73 4.93
C HIS A 66 12.31 7.91 4.21
N TYR A 67 13.47 8.36 4.68
CA TYR A 67 14.13 9.58 4.22
C TYR A 67 14.22 9.71 2.68
N GLU A 68 14.73 8.71 1.97
CA GLU A 68 14.85 8.77 0.50
C GLU A 68 13.49 8.83 -0.21
N ALA A 69 12.46 8.18 0.35
CA ALA A 69 11.12 8.20 -0.24
C ALA A 69 10.50 9.59 -0.07
N GLN A 70 10.69 10.21 1.10
CA GLN A 70 10.25 11.58 1.34
C GLN A 70 10.99 12.59 0.44
N LYS A 71 12.30 12.42 0.23
CA LYS A 71 13.09 13.24 -0.71
C LYS A 71 12.60 13.09 -2.15
N ASN A 72 12.21 11.88 -2.54
CA ASN A 72 11.62 11.61 -3.82
C ASN A 72 10.24 12.29 -3.98
N CYS A 73 9.39 12.22 -2.97
CA CYS A 73 8.11 12.91 -2.99
C CYS A 73 8.29 14.44 -3.09
N VAL A 74 9.27 15.03 -2.39
CA VAL A 74 9.66 16.45 -2.57
C VAL A 74 10.04 16.76 -4.02
N ALA A 75 10.83 15.90 -4.66
CA ALA A 75 11.26 16.09 -6.04
C ALA A 75 10.06 16.04 -7.02
N ILE A 76 9.14 15.10 -6.81
CA ILE A 76 7.89 14.98 -7.58
C ILE A 76 7.03 16.23 -7.41
N ILE A 77 6.78 16.66 -6.17
CA ILE A 77 5.99 17.87 -5.88
C ILE A 77 6.59 19.08 -6.60
N ASN A 78 7.90 19.30 -6.48
CA ASN A 78 8.57 20.42 -7.13
C ASN A 78 8.46 20.37 -8.66
N ALA A 79 8.60 19.19 -9.26
CA ALA A 79 8.53 19.03 -10.70
C ALA A 79 7.09 19.22 -11.24
N LEU A 80 6.08 18.80 -10.48
CA LEU A 80 4.68 19.10 -10.76
C LEU A 80 4.39 20.60 -10.64
N GLU A 81 4.86 21.27 -9.59
CA GLU A 81 4.68 22.73 -9.43
C GLU A 81 5.37 23.53 -10.55
N GLN A 82 6.56 23.11 -10.98
CA GLN A 82 7.26 23.73 -12.11
C GLN A 82 6.48 23.58 -13.43
N SER A 83 5.76 22.48 -13.59
CA SER A 83 5.04 22.16 -14.83
C SER A 83 3.63 22.76 -14.88
N TYR A 84 2.95 22.85 -13.72
CA TYR A 84 1.53 23.19 -13.63
C TYR A 84 1.23 24.43 -12.78
N GLY A 85 2.25 25.05 -12.18
CA GLY A 85 2.10 26.13 -11.22
C GLY A 85 1.81 25.63 -9.81
N SER A 86 1.63 26.56 -8.88
CA SER A 86 1.35 26.23 -7.48
C SER A 86 -0.01 25.54 -7.36
N MET A 87 -0.04 24.44 -6.62
CA MET A 87 -1.23 23.62 -6.39
C MET A 87 -1.44 23.42 -4.89
N PRO A 88 -2.69 23.33 -4.42
CA PRO A 88 -2.96 22.89 -3.05
C PRO A 88 -2.50 21.44 -2.88
N CYS A 89 -1.82 21.16 -1.77
CA CYS A 89 -1.39 19.82 -1.38
C CYS A 89 -2.33 19.30 -0.29
N TYR A 90 -2.91 18.12 -0.48
CA TYR A 90 -3.82 17.51 0.48
C TYR A 90 -3.16 16.27 1.07
N VAL A 91 -3.09 16.17 2.39
CA VAL A 91 -2.28 15.16 3.09
C VAL A 91 -3.06 14.39 4.14
N GLU A 92 -2.68 13.12 4.29
CA GLU A 92 -3.19 12.23 5.34
C GLU A 92 -2.51 12.54 6.69
N GLY A 93 -3.17 12.22 7.80
CA GLY A 93 -2.60 12.37 9.15
C GLY A 93 -2.74 13.76 9.79
N TYR A 94 -3.25 14.76 9.07
CA TYR A 94 -3.53 16.10 9.58
C TYR A 94 -4.97 16.52 9.29
N GLU A 95 -5.52 17.43 10.11
CA GLU A 95 -6.84 18.04 9.89
C GLU A 95 -6.69 19.53 9.59
N GLY A 96 -7.29 20.01 8.49
CA GLY A 96 -7.41 21.43 8.20
C GLY A 96 -6.15 22.08 7.61
N ASN A 97 -6.10 23.41 7.57
CA ASN A 97 -5.00 24.14 6.94
C ASN A 97 -3.76 24.17 7.84
N MET A 98 -2.60 23.84 7.30
CA MET A 98 -1.33 23.93 8.02
C MET A 98 -0.60 25.24 7.70
N ASP A 99 -0.28 26.00 8.74
CA ASP A 99 0.40 27.29 8.63
C ASP A 99 1.92 27.14 8.78
N PHE A 100 2.63 27.28 7.65
CA PHE A 100 4.09 27.31 7.60
C PHE A 100 4.67 28.74 7.56
N SER A 101 3.84 29.79 7.68
CA SER A 101 4.29 31.18 7.68
C SER A 101 5.37 31.50 8.72
N PRO A 102 5.43 30.86 9.92
CA PRO A 102 6.54 31.09 10.86
C PRO A 102 7.91 30.72 10.30
N PHE A 103 7.98 29.77 9.36
CA PHE A 103 9.24 29.37 8.73
C PHE A 103 9.70 30.36 7.64
N GLY A 104 8.77 31.16 7.10
CA GLY A 104 9.07 32.21 6.11
C GLY A 104 9.90 33.38 6.68
N VAL A 105 9.93 33.55 8.01
CA VAL A 105 10.74 34.58 8.68
C VAL A 105 12.24 34.28 8.59
N PHE A 106 12.62 33.01 8.45
CA PHE A 106 14.02 32.60 8.35
C PHE A 106 14.54 32.77 6.92
N ARG A 107 15.32 33.84 6.72
CA ARG A 107 15.87 34.20 5.40
C ARG A 107 17.03 33.31 4.93
N ASP A 108 17.74 32.65 5.85
CA ASP A 108 18.87 31.79 5.48
C ASP A 108 18.39 30.42 4.96
N ALA A 109 18.35 30.29 3.64
CA ALA A 109 17.95 29.06 2.97
C ALA A 109 18.84 27.86 3.34
N GLN A 110 20.13 28.07 3.64
CA GLN A 110 21.01 26.97 4.03
C GLN A 110 20.65 26.41 5.41
N SER A 111 20.36 27.28 6.38
CA SER A 111 19.89 26.84 7.71
C SER A 111 18.55 26.14 7.63
N LYS A 112 17.58 26.67 6.87
CA LYS A 112 16.29 25.99 6.65
C LYS A 112 16.48 24.59 6.09
N LYS A 113 17.33 24.45 5.07
CA LYS A 113 17.64 23.15 4.47
C LYS A 113 18.28 22.19 5.46
N LYS A 114 19.27 22.63 6.24
CA LYS A 114 19.95 21.78 7.24
C LYS A 114 19.01 21.29 8.33
N VAL A 115 18.20 22.19 8.88
CA VAL A 115 17.24 21.88 9.95
C VAL A 115 16.11 21.00 9.43
N GLY A 116 15.55 21.33 8.27
CA GLY A 116 14.54 20.50 7.61
C GLY A 116 15.06 19.10 7.31
N ASP A 117 16.29 18.99 6.80
CA ASP A 117 16.90 17.69 6.47
C ASP A 117 17.13 16.83 7.72
N TYR A 118 17.53 17.46 8.83
CA TYR A 118 17.63 16.80 10.11
C TYR A 118 16.28 16.24 10.57
N TYR A 119 15.21 17.03 10.53
CA TYR A 119 13.88 16.56 10.96
C TYR A 119 13.31 15.49 10.01
N LEU A 120 13.54 15.62 8.70
CA LEU A 120 13.13 14.64 7.71
C LEU A 120 13.83 13.29 7.93
N LYS A 121 15.15 13.30 8.16
CA LYS A 121 15.93 12.09 8.47
C LYS A 121 15.48 11.37 9.73
N ASN A 122 14.98 12.12 10.71
CA ASN A 122 14.49 11.58 11.97
C ASN A 122 12.99 11.24 11.95
N GLY A 123 12.34 11.32 10.77
CA GLY A 123 10.91 11.03 10.62
C GLY A 123 10.02 11.97 11.44
N LYS A 124 10.46 13.21 11.67
CA LYS A 124 9.71 14.23 12.44
C LYS A 124 8.84 15.11 11.58
N ILE A 125 9.18 15.21 10.30
CA ILE A 125 8.39 15.87 9.28
C ILE A 125 8.35 15.00 8.03
N SER A 126 7.33 15.17 7.19
CA SER A 126 7.18 14.53 5.88
C SER A 126 7.77 15.38 4.76
N GLY A 127 7.76 14.85 3.53
CA GLY A 127 8.31 15.48 2.35
C GLY A 127 7.62 16.78 1.99
N GLU A 128 6.29 16.82 2.02
CA GLU A 128 5.51 18.03 1.77
C GLU A 128 5.79 19.14 2.79
N GLU A 129 5.92 18.80 4.08
CA GLU A 129 6.27 19.74 5.14
C GLU A 129 7.70 20.26 4.96
N TYR A 130 8.64 19.36 4.64
CA TYR A 130 10.00 19.74 4.27
C TYR A 130 9.99 20.70 3.09
N SER A 131 9.19 20.42 2.06
CA SER A 131 9.05 21.28 0.90
C SER A 131 8.57 22.66 1.32
N ALA A 132 7.51 22.75 2.13
CA ALA A 132 6.96 24.02 2.62
C ALA A 132 7.93 24.84 3.50
N ILE A 133 8.78 24.17 4.28
CA ILE A 133 9.79 24.83 5.11
C ILE A 133 10.95 25.36 4.23
N VAL A 134 11.46 24.54 3.32
CA VAL A 134 12.70 24.83 2.58
C VAL A 134 12.44 25.69 1.35
N SER A 135 11.29 25.57 0.70
CA SER A 135 10.92 26.38 -0.46
C SER A 135 10.71 27.86 -0.10
N SER A 136 10.67 28.70 -1.14
CA SER A 136 10.29 30.10 -1.06
C SER A 136 8.82 30.34 -1.40
N SER A 137 8.15 29.36 -2.02
CA SER A 137 6.71 29.33 -2.24
C SER A 137 6.11 28.27 -1.32
N VAL A 138 5.40 28.70 -0.29
CA VAL A 138 4.72 27.79 0.65
C VAL A 138 3.55 27.15 -0.12
N PRO A 139 3.56 25.84 -0.42
CA PRO A 139 2.36 25.19 -0.91
C PRO A 139 1.29 25.30 0.19
N ASN A 140 0.05 25.59 -0.18
CA ASN A 140 -1.06 25.50 0.77
C ASN A 140 -1.26 24.01 1.07
N ILE A 141 -0.93 23.58 2.28
CA ILE A 141 -1.09 22.19 2.70
C ILE A 141 -2.35 22.06 3.56
N PHE A 142 -3.24 21.15 3.15
CA PHE A 142 -4.50 20.87 3.80
C PHE A 142 -4.55 19.41 4.26
N GLY A 143 -4.77 19.20 5.55
CA GLY A 143 -5.06 17.90 6.11
C GLY A 143 -6.45 17.39 5.74
N LEU A 144 -6.53 16.13 5.31
CA LEU A 144 -7.78 15.42 4.97
C LEU A 144 -8.36 14.59 6.13
N GLU A 145 -7.67 14.52 7.27
CA GLU A 145 -8.06 13.68 8.40
C GLU A 145 -9.34 14.19 9.07
N ASN A 146 -10.14 13.26 9.55
CA ASN A 146 -11.24 13.58 10.45
C ASN A 146 -10.79 13.35 11.89
N ARG A 147 -10.61 14.44 12.65
CA ARG A 147 -10.05 14.32 14.00
C ARG A 147 -10.94 13.53 14.96
N GLU A 148 -12.25 13.59 14.82
CA GLU A 148 -13.17 12.82 15.66
C GLU A 148 -13.01 11.31 15.42
N LEU A 149 -12.94 10.89 14.15
CA LEU A 149 -12.69 9.49 13.79
C LEU A 149 -11.30 9.02 14.24
N TYR A 150 -10.27 9.84 14.02
CA TYR A 150 -8.91 9.55 14.48
C TYR A 150 -8.85 9.35 16.00
N GLU A 151 -9.44 10.27 16.76
CA GLU A 151 -9.47 10.20 18.23
C GLU A 151 -10.24 8.98 18.74
N SER A 152 -11.38 8.66 18.11
CA SER A 152 -12.15 7.46 18.42
C SER A 152 -11.33 6.18 18.19
N ASN A 153 -10.69 6.05 17.02
CA ASN A 153 -9.84 4.91 16.70
C ASN A 153 -8.64 4.79 17.64
N ARG A 154 -8.01 5.93 17.96
CA ARG A 154 -6.87 5.98 18.89
C ARG A 154 -7.28 5.55 20.30
N LYS A 155 -8.47 5.92 20.75
CA LYS A 155 -9.01 5.50 22.05
C LYS A 155 -9.18 3.99 22.09
N VAL A 156 -9.87 3.41 21.12
CA VAL A 156 -10.08 1.96 21.02
C VAL A 156 -8.74 1.22 20.97
N PHE A 157 -7.80 1.70 20.17
CA PHE A 157 -6.46 1.13 20.09
C PHE A 157 -5.74 1.13 21.46
N LYS A 158 -5.78 2.25 22.18
CA LYS A 158 -5.18 2.34 23.52
C LYS A 158 -5.86 1.41 24.52
N GLU A 159 -7.19 1.31 24.48
CA GLU A 159 -7.95 0.41 25.34
C GLU A 159 -7.53 -1.05 25.08
N ILE A 160 -7.46 -1.48 23.81
CA ILE A 160 -6.99 -2.82 23.44
C ILE A 160 -5.57 -3.08 23.94
N ILE A 161 -4.64 -2.14 23.69
CA ILE A 161 -3.24 -2.28 24.12
C ILE A 161 -3.13 -2.33 25.66
N SER A 162 -3.92 -1.53 26.38
CA SER A 162 -3.92 -1.53 27.85
C SER A 162 -4.50 -2.82 28.43
N SER A 163 -5.49 -3.40 27.75
CA SER A 163 -6.10 -4.68 28.12
C SER A 163 -5.29 -5.88 27.66
N ASN A 164 -4.21 -5.69 26.89
CA ASN A 164 -3.43 -6.79 26.31
C ASN A 164 -2.93 -7.77 27.38
N GLN A 165 -2.42 -7.28 28.51
CA GLN A 165 -1.99 -8.16 29.61
C GLN A 165 -3.16 -8.95 30.22
N VAL A 166 -4.33 -8.34 30.38
CA VAL A 166 -5.52 -9.01 30.92
C VAL A 166 -6.03 -10.06 29.93
N ILE A 167 -6.12 -9.71 28.65
CA ILE A 167 -6.52 -10.62 27.57
C ILE A 167 -5.55 -11.80 27.51
N LEU A 168 -4.25 -11.56 27.57
CA LEU A 168 -3.24 -12.62 27.60
C LEU A 168 -3.39 -13.51 28.84
N GLN A 169 -3.65 -12.94 30.01
CA GLN A 169 -3.89 -13.70 31.25
C GLN A 169 -5.17 -14.54 31.17
N GLU A 170 -6.25 -14.00 30.62
CA GLU A 170 -7.50 -14.73 30.41
C GLU A 170 -7.30 -15.88 29.42
N LEU A 171 -6.60 -15.64 28.30
CA LEU A 171 -6.25 -16.66 27.32
C LEU A 171 -5.35 -17.75 27.94
N GLU A 172 -4.38 -17.38 28.77
CA GLU A 172 -3.58 -18.35 29.54
C GLU A 172 -4.43 -19.13 30.53
N GLY A 173 -5.40 -18.48 31.20
CA GLY A 173 -6.34 -19.13 32.10
C GLY A 173 -7.22 -20.16 31.37
N VAL A 174 -7.73 -19.81 30.19
CA VAL A 174 -8.45 -20.73 29.31
C VAL A 174 -7.53 -21.89 28.92
N ARG A 175 -6.31 -21.62 28.45
CA ARG A 175 -5.32 -22.65 28.11
C ARG A 175 -5.07 -23.60 29.29
N TYR A 176 -4.86 -23.06 30.48
CA TYR A 176 -4.64 -23.83 31.69
C TYR A 176 -5.85 -24.70 32.05
N SER A 177 -7.07 -24.16 31.95
CA SER A 177 -8.31 -24.90 32.22
C SER A 177 -8.53 -26.07 31.26
N ILE A 178 -8.05 -25.94 30.02
CA ILE A 178 -8.12 -26.97 28.99
C ILE A 178 -7.07 -28.05 29.24
N VAL A 179 -5.83 -27.66 29.51
CA VAL A 179 -4.70 -28.56 29.82
C VAL A 179 -4.94 -29.41 31.06
N THR A 180 -5.48 -28.80 32.13
CA THR A 180 -5.69 -29.49 33.42
C THR A 180 -6.81 -30.51 33.41
N GLN A 181 -7.73 -30.46 32.44
CA GLN A 181 -8.82 -31.42 32.33
C GLN A 181 -8.38 -32.74 31.71
N ASN A 182 -7.33 -32.74 30.88
CA ASN A 182 -6.89 -33.92 30.16
C ASN A 182 -5.43 -33.78 29.71
N THR A 183 -4.56 -34.68 30.17
CA THR A 183 -3.14 -34.74 29.80
C THR A 183 -2.91 -34.96 28.30
N GLU A 184 -3.89 -35.52 27.58
CA GLU A 184 -3.83 -35.64 26.13
C GLU A 184 -4.03 -34.29 25.43
N THR A 185 -4.86 -33.42 25.99
CA THR A 185 -5.07 -32.07 25.46
C THR A 185 -3.84 -31.18 25.64
N GLU A 186 -3.06 -31.38 26.70
CA GLU A 186 -1.75 -30.73 26.87
C GLU A 186 -0.77 -31.05 25.73
N LYS A 187 -0.70 -32.33 25.34
CA LYS A 187 0.17 -32.75 24.23
C LYS A 187 -0.27 -32.13 22.91
N ILE A 188 -1.57 -32.14 22.62
CA ILE A 188 -2.13 -31.55 21.40
C ILE A 188 -1.84 -30.04 21.35
N LEU A 189 -1.99 -29.32 22.46
CA LEU A 189 -1.66 -27.89 22.52
C LEU A 189 -0.16 -27.63 22.33
N ALA A 190 0.71 -28.46 22.90
CA ALA A 190 2.15 -28.34 22.70
C ALA A 190 2.57 -28.66 21.25
N GLU A 191 1.87 -29.57 20.57
CA GLU A 191 2.03 -29.80 19.14
C GLU A 191 1.53 -28.62 18.30
N PHE A 192 0.40 -28.01 18.68
CA PHE A 192 -0.13 -26.81 18.03
C PHE A 192 0.84 -25.63 18.10
N ASP A 193 1.34 -25.33 19.29
CA ASP A 193 2.26 -24.22 19.51
C ASP A 193 3.56 -24.40 18.69
N ARG A 194 4.08 -25.63 18.62
CA ARG A 194 5.25 -25.97 17.80
C ARG A 194 4.95 -25.81 16.32
N PHE A 195 3.78 -26.28 15.88
CA PHE A 195 3.35 -26.22 14.49
C PHE A 195 3.18 -24.77 13.98
N LEU A 196 2.59 -23.90 14.80
CA LEU A 196 2.44 -22.47 14.48
C LEU A 196 3.79 -21.74 14.43
N HIS A 197 4.75 -22.11 15.29
CA HIS A 197 6.10 -21.54 15.26
C HIS A 197 6.86 -21.89 13.97
N GLU A 198 6.54 -23.02 13.35
CA GLU A 198 7.09 -23.42 12.06
C GLU A 198 6.33 -22.78 10.86
N THR A 199 5.55 -21.72 11.11
CA THR A 199 4.80 -20.92 10.11
C THR A 199 3.75 -21.69 9.32
N HIS A 200 3.28 -22.81 9.85
CA HIS A 200 2.19 -23.54 9.22
C HIS A 200 0.83 -22.90 9.53
N ASP A 201 -0.09 -23.00 8.58
CA ASP A 201 -1.41 -22.40 8.72
C ASP A 201 -2.29 -23.22 9.70
N PRO A 202 -3.18 -22.57 10.49
CA PRO A 202 -4.03 -23.25 11.46
C PRO A 202 -4.94 -24.36 10.90
N CYS A 203 -5.32 -24.33 9.62
CA CYS A 203 -6.14 -25.40 9.02
C CYS A 203 -5.34 -26.68 8.83
N THR A 204 -4.08 -26.59 8.44
CA THR A 204 -3.23 -27.78 8.30
C THR A 204 -3.08 -28.48 9.65
N PHE A 205 -2.97 -27.73 10.74
CA PHE A 205 -2.97 -28.32 12.07
C PHE A 205 -4.26 -29.08 12.38
N LEU A 206 -5.42 -28.46 12.15
CA LEU A 206 -6.72 -29.08 12.45
C LEU A 206 -6.98 -30.32 11.60
N ALA A 207 -6.57 -30.30 10.33
CA ALA A 207 -6.62 -31.48 9.46
C ALA A 207 -5.72 -32.61 9.98
N LEU A 208 -4.51 -32.29 10.43
CA LEU A 208 -3.59 -33.25 11.04
C LEU A 208 -4.14 -33.79 12.37
N CYS A 209 -4.75 -32.95 13.21
CA CYS A 209 -5.40 -33.39 14.44
C CYS A 209 -6.55 -34.36 14.18
N ASN A 210 -7.38 -34.13 13.16
CA ASN A 210 -8.44 -35.08 12.80
C ASN A 210 -7.89 -36.42 12.30
N ILE A 211 -6.71 -36.44 11.69
CA ILE A 211 -6.03 -37.68 11.25
C ILE A 211 -5.36 -38.39 12.43
N GLN A 212 -4.67 -37.66 13.30
CA GLN A 212 -3.87 -38.19 14.40
C GLN A 212 -4.72 -38.53 15.63
N HIS A 213 -5.84 -37.84 15.83
CA HIS A 213 -6.76 -37.99 16.94
C HIS A 213 -8.22 -38.17 16.46
N PRO A 214 -8.53 -39.22 15.70
CA PRO A 214 -9.85 -39.43 15.09
C PRO A 214 -10.99 -39.54 16.12
N ALA A 215 -10.66 -39.83 17.39
CA ALA A 215 -11.63 -39.90 18.49
C ALA A 215 -12.13 -38.53 18.97
N LEU A 216 -11.52 -37.41 18.55
CA LEU A 216 -11.94 -36.06 18.96
C LEU A 216 -13.11 -35.51 18.15
N GLU A 217 -13.44 -36.11 17.00
CA GLU A 217 -14.55 -35.72 16.12
C GLU A 217 -14.71 -34.19 16.01
N ILE A 218 -13.65 -33.48 15.61
CA ILE A 218 -13.67 -32.00 15.55
C ILE A 218 -14.63 -31.58 14.43
N ASN A 219 -15.85 -31.24 14.83
CA ASN A 219 -16.87 -30.73 13.92
C ASN A 219 -16.58 -29.25 13.60
N SER A 220 -16.01 -29.00 12.42
CA SER A 220 -15.76 -27.64 11.93
C SER A 220 -17.03 -26.81 11.82
N ASP A 221 -18.19 -27.44 11.59
CA ASP A 221 -19.48 -26.74 11.44
C ASP A 221 -19.99 -26.17 12.77
N ALA A 222 -19.48 -26.67 13.90
CA ALA A 222 -19.78 -26.11 15.23
C ALA A 222 -19.05 -24.78 15.47
N TYR A 223 -18.07 -24.42 14.63
CA TYR A 223 -17.22 -23.24 14.77
C TYR A 223 -17.27 -22.39 13.49
N PRO A 224 -18.24 -21.46 13.36
CA PRO A 224 -18.51 -20.75 12.10
C PRO A 224 -17.30 -20.00 11.52
N GLU A 225 -16.47 -19.39 12.35
CA GLU A 225 -15.29 -18.65 11.89
C GLU A 225 -14.18 -19.59 11.41
N LEU A 226 -14.05 -20.76 12.05
CA LEU A 226 -13.14 -21.80 11.58
C LEU A 226 -13.63 -22.39 10.25
N ALA A 227 -14.93 -22.64 10.10
CA ALA A 227 -15.51 -23.12 8.85
C ALA A 227 -15.28 -22.14 7.70
N ARG A 228 -15.46 -20.84 7.92
CA ARG A 228 -15.15 -19.79 6.92
C ARG A 228 -13.68 -19.77 6.54
N TYR A 229 -12.79 -19.88 7.53
CA TYR A 229 -11.35 -19.91 7.28
C TYR A 229 -10.95 -21.17 6.48
N MET A 230 -11.48 -22.35 6.83
CA MET A 230 -11.26 -23.60 6.09
C MET A 230 -11.78 -23.52 4.65
N GLN A 231 -12.98 -22.95 4.45
CA GLN A 231 -13.54 -22.74 3.12
C GLN A 231 -12.64 -21.86 2.25
N ALA A 232 -12.09 -20.78 2.82
CA ALA A 232 -11.15 -19.91 2.11
C ALA A 232 -9.86 -20.65 1.71
N GLN A 233 -9.34 -21.54 2.56
CA GLN A 233 -8.15 -22.34 2.25
C GLN A 233 -8.43 -23.43 1.21
N GLU A 234 -9.60 -24.08 1.25
CA GLU A 234 -9.98 -25.10 0.25
C GLU A 234 -10.17 -24.48 -1.13
N ILE A 235 -10.78 -23.29 -1.20
CA ILE A 235 -10.81 -22.47 -2.42
C ILE A 235 -9.38 -22.22 -2.92
N ARG A 236 -8.46 -21.86 -2.02
CA ARG A 236 -7.04 -21.60 -2.35
C ARG A 236 -6.29 -22.84 -2.82
N LYS A 237 -6.54 -24.01 -2.25
CA LYS A 237 -5.87 -25.28 -2.58
C LYS A 237 -6.33 -25.86 -3.91
N ASN A 238 -7.61 -25.65 -4.26
CA ASN A 238 -8.17 -26.07 -5.55
C ASN A 238 -7.78 -25.14 -6.71
N ILE A 239 -7.01 -24.08 -6.43
CA ILE A 239 -6.27 -23.35 -7.46
C ILE A 239 -5.12 -24.26 -7.89
N ASP A 240 -5.30 -24.97 -9.01
CA ASP A 240 -4.20 -25.74 -9.62
C ASP A 240 -3.11 -24.74 -10.03
N SER A 241 -2.03 -24.71 -9.26
CA SER A 241 -0.89 -23.81 -9.48
C SER A 241 -0.35 -23.86 -10.91
N LYS A 242 -0.39 -25.01 -11.61
CA LYS A 242 0.07 -25.12 -12.99
C LYS A 242 -0.94 -24.51 -13.96
N VAL A 243 -2.23 -24.78 -13.74
CA VAL A 243 -3.30 -24.15 -14.55
C VAL A 243 -3.31 -22.65 -14.30
N PHE A 244 -3.19 -22.20 -13.05
CA PHE A 244 -3.08 -20.80 -12.69
C PHE A 244 -1.84 -20.14 -13.31
N GLU A 245 -0.66 -20.76 -13.24
CA GLU A 245 0.54 -20.21 -13.87
C GLU A 245 0.40 -20.18 -15.40
N GLU A 246 -0.25 -21.16 -16.01
CA GLU A 246 -0.51 -21.19 -17.46
C GLU A 246 -1.52 -20.12 -17.86
N GLU A 247 -2.68 -20.04 -17.20
CA GLU A 247 -3.69 -19.01 -17.41
C GLU A 247 -3.12 -17.62 -17.16
N HIS A 248 -2.33 -17.44 -16.10
CA HIS A 248 -1.66 -16.18 -15.81
C HIS A 248 -0.64 -15.84 -16.90
N ARG A 249 0.15 -16.81 -17.38
CA ARG A 249 1.08 -16.62 -18.51
C ARG A 249 0.34 -16.24 -19.79
N GLU A 250 -0.74 -16.94 -20.12
CA GLU A 250 -1.58 -16.71 -21.29
C GLU A 250 -2.26 -15.35 -21.24
N ILE A 251 -2.82 -14.97 -20.10
CA ILE A 251 -3.40 -13.64 -19.87
C ILE A 251 -2.32 -12.58 -20.03
N LEU A 252 -1.16 -12.73 -19.39
CA LEU A 252 -0.07 -11.76 -19.54
C LEU A 252 0.41 -11.66 -21.01
N GLN A 253 0.43 -12.76 -21.75
CA GLN A 253 0.81 -12.77 -23.16
C GLN A 253 -0.27 -12.14 -24.04
N LEU A 254 -1.54 -12.38 -23.74
CA LEU A 254 -2.67 -11.73 -24.41
C LEU A 254 -2.66 -10.22 -24.18
N ILE A 255 -2.39 -9.79 -22.95
CA ILE A 255 -2.22 -8.40 -22.57
C ILE A 255 -1.04 -7.81 -23.34
N GLU A 256 0.14 -8.43 -23.26
CA GLU A 256 1.36 -8.02 -23.97
C GLU A 256 1.14 -7.86 -25.48
N ASN A 257 0.35 -8.75 -26.10
CA ASN A 257 0.04 -8.69 -27.53
C ASN A 257 -0.94 -7.56 -27.89
N ARG A 258 -1.86 -7.20 -26.99
CA ARG A 258 -2.86 -6.14 -27.18
C ARG A 258 -2.35 -4.76 -26.77
N LEU A 259 -1.29 -4.70 -25.98
CA LEU A 259 -0.63 -3.47 -25.61
C LEU A 259 -0.02 -2.81 -26.86
N PRO A 260 -0.12 -1.47 -27.02
CA PRO A 260 0.62 -0.75 -28.04
C PRO A 260 2.13 -1.03 -27.92
N ASP A 261 2.88 -1.06 -29.02
CA ASP A 261 4.31 -1.47 -29.04
C ASP A 261 5.18 -0.72 -28.05
N ALA A 262 4.85 0.54 -27.90
CA ALA A 262 5.45 1.44 -26.97
C ALA A 262 5.37 0.90 -25.50
N LEU A 263 4.32 0.15 -25.12
CA LEU A 263 3.97 -0.26 -23.74
C LEU A 263 4.53 -1.63 -23.43
N LYS A 264 4.77 -2.43 -24.47
CA LYS A 264 5.32 -3.78 -24.39
C LYS A 264 6.67 -3.79 -23.67
N THR A 265 7.52 -2.79 -23.92
CA THR A 265 8.81 -2.67 -23.22
C THR A 265 8.63 -2.42 -21.71
N ALA A 266 7.66 -1.59 -21.32
CA ALA A 266 7.40 -1.25 -19.91
C ALA A 266 6.81 -2.44 -19.16
N PHE A 267 5.80 -3.05 -19.78
CA PHE A 267 5.16 -4.25 -19.29
C PHE A 267 6.15 -5.41 -19.17
N GLY A 268 7.03 -5.60 -20.18
CA GLY A 268 8.09 -6.59 -20.15
C GLY A 268 9.06 -6.39 -18.98
N ALA A 269 9.49 -5.15 -18.71
CA ALA A 269 10.36 -4.85 -17.57
C ALA A 269 9.67 -5.16 -16.23
N ILE A 270 8.43 -4.73 -16.05
CA ILE A 270 7.64 -4.98 -14.82
C ILE A 270 7.38 -6.47 -14.63
N LYS A 271 7.06 -7.20 -15.71
CA LYS A 271 6.90 -8.66 -15.72
C LYS A 271 8.19 -9.39 -15.32
N VAL A 272 9.36 -8.94 -15.75
CA VAL A 272 10.66 -9.46 -15.29
C VAL A 272 10.84 -9.24 -13.79
N HIS A 273 10.59 -8.03 -13.27
CA HIS A 273 10.72 -7.75 -11.85
C HIS A 273 9.73 -8.55 -10.97
N TYR A 274 8.51 -8.77 -11.45
CA TYR A 274 7.54 -9.68 -10.83
C TYR A 274 8.06 -11.12 -10.81
N THR A 275 8.61 -11.60 -11.93
CA THR A 275 9.18 -12.96 -12.05
C THR A 275 10.38 -13.14 -11.10
N MET A 276 11.17 -12.08 -10.90
CA MET A 276 12.29 -12.05 -9.95
C MET A 276 11.85 -11.87 -8.48
N LYS A 277 10.54 -11.84 -8.18
CA LYS A 277 9.97 -11.61 -6.84
C LYS A 277 10.40 -10.29 -6.19
N GLN A 278 10.74 -9.28 -7.01
CA GLN A 278 11.13 -7.95 -6.53
C GLN A 278 9.92 -7.01 -6.35
N ILE A 279 8.76 -7.42 -6.88
CA ILE A 279 7.49 -6.73 -6.75
C ILE A 279 6.49 -7.74 -6.19
N ALA A 280 5.73 -7.33 -5.18
CA ALA A 280 4.67 -8.17 -4.60
C ALA A 280 3.52 -8.38 -5.61
N GLN A 281 2.82 -9.51 -5.51
CA GLN A 281 1.81 -9.93 -6.48
C GLN A 281 0.66 -8.92 -6.62
N ASP A 282 0.13 -8.44 -5.50
CA ASP A 282 -0.89 -7.39 -5.42
C ASP A 282 -0.47 -6.11 -6.18
N ARG A 283 0.81 -5.74 -6.09
CA ARG A 283 1.36 -4.58 -6.81
C ARG A 283 1.46 -4.81 -8.31
N PHE A 284 1.90 -5.99 -8.72
CA PHE A 284 1.98 -6.33 -10.14
C PHE A 284 0.58 -6.36 -10.78
N GLU A 285 -0.39 -7.00 -10.11
CA GLU A 285 -1.79 -7.05 -10.55
C GLU A 285 -2.41 -5.65 -10.63
N GLY A 286 -2.14 -4.77 -9.67
CA GLY A 286 -2.60 -3.37 -9.69
C GLY A 286 -2.12 -2.58 -10.92
N VAL A 287 -0.85 -2.78 -11.32
CA VAL A 287 -0.30 -2.16 -12.54
C VAL A 287 -0.97 -2.74 -13.79
N VAL A 288 -1.13 -4.07 -13.86
CA VAL A 288 -1.78 -4.75 -14.99
C VAL A 288 -3.22 -4.24 -15.17
N ILE A 289 -3.99 -4.15 -14.09
CA ILE A 289 -5.36 -3.63 -14.09
C ILE A 289 -5.39 -2.18 -14.55
N SER A 290 -4.46 -1.35 -14.09
CA SER A 290 -4.37 0.06 -14.49
C SER A 290 -4.07 0.23 -15.98
N LEU A 291 -3.15 -0.58 -16.53
CA LEU A 291 -2.87 -0.62 -17.97
C LEU A 291 -4.11 -1.04 -18.77
N LEU A 292 -4.87 -2.03 -18.28
CA LEU A 292 -6.09 -2.49 -18.93
C LEU A 292 -7.22 -1.47 -18.87
N GLN A 293 -7.41 -0.79 -17.75
CA GLN A 293 -8.44 0.23 -17.57
C GLN A 293 -8.16 1.51 -18.37
N GLY A 294 -6.88 1.82 -18.60
CA GLY A 294 -6.47 2.92 -19.49
C GLY A 294 -6.68 2.63 -20.98
N MET A 295 -6.89 1.37 -21.35
CA MET A 295 -7.20 0.97 -22.72
C MET A 295 -8.72 0.87 -22.92
N ASN A 296 -9.29 1.79 -23.71
CA ASN A 296 -10.64 1.60 -24.24
C ASN A 296 -10.63 0.39 -25.18
N PHE A 297 -10.94 -0.81 -24.67
CA PHE A 297 -11.19 -1.97 -25.51
C PHE A 297 -12.53 -1.80 -26.22
N THR A 298 -12.55 -1.06 -27.33
CA THR A 298 -13.63 -1.20 -28.31
C THR A 298 -13.46 -2.56 -29.00
N SER A 299 -14.49 -3.39 -28.86
CA SER A 299 -14.65 -4.68 -29.55
C SER A 299 -14.45 -4.59 -31.05
#